data_AF-A0A1G6MCB2-F1
#
_entry.id   AF-A0A1G6MCB2-F1
#
_cell.length_a   1.000
_cell.length_b   1.000
_cell.length_c   1.000
_cell.angle_alpha   90.00
_cell.angle_beta   90.00
_cell.angle_gamma   90.00
#
_symmetry.space_group_name_H-M   'P 1'
#
loop_
_entity.id
_entity.type
_entity.pdbx_description
1 polymer ?
#
loop_
_entity_poly.entity_id
_entity_poly.type
_entity_poly.pdbx_seq_one_letter_code
_entity_poly.pdbx_strand_id
1 'polypeptide(L)'
;MAKKTAGKKEWTKKELERIRSLMEDLYINKSYSLAQLIGEWDVSAQTLAKWKKGKPGEKTWDERKAFNDLTPIKLREVLLEEALNIAGGHEPKLKADALSKVMAAIDKLDGTVNPRVISSALMSFNNWLVDIDPAKANEFTKFQRMYLQHYISTFQ
;
A
#
# COMPACT_ATOMS: atom_id res chain seq x y z
N MET A 1 -43.42 -17.37 0.90
CA MET A 1 -42.04 -17.36 0.36
C MET A 1 -41.07 -17.21 1.51
N ALA A 2 -40.34 -18.26 1.87
CA ALA A 2 -39.38 -18.23 2.97
C ALA A 2 -38.04 -17.64 2.47
N LYS A 3 -37.66 -16.47 2.99
CA LYS A 3 -36.29 -15.96 2.82
C LYS A 3 -35.35 -16.86 3.63
N LYS A 4 -34.56 -17.70 2.94
CA LYS A 4 -33.40 -18.38 3.53
C LYS A 4 -32.41 -17.30 3.97
N THR A 5 -32.36 -17.00 5.27
CA THR A 5 -31.23 -16.32 5.89
C THR A 5 -30.03 -17.25 5.80
N ALA A 6 -29.09 -16.95 4.91
CA ALA A 6 -27.79 -17.62 4.87
C ALA A 6 -27.12 -17.46 6.24
N GLY A 7 -26.73 -18.57 6.86
CA GLY A 7 -26.05 -18.56 8.15
C GLY A 7 -24.76 -17.76 8.04
N LYS A 8 -24.61 -16.73 8.87
CA LYS A 8 -23.35 -15.98 8.98
C LYS A 8 -22.23 -16.96 9.34
N LYS A 9 -21.15 -16.95 8.58
CA LYS A 9 -19.97 -17.76 8.89
C LYS A 9 -19.39 -17.29 10.22
N GLU A 10 -19.44 -18.13 11.25
CA GLU A 10 -18.80 -17.83 12.55
C GLU A 10 -17.31 -18.10 12.45
N TRP A 11 -16.53 -17.03 12.53
CA TRP A 11 -15.08 -17.07 12.53
C TRP A 11 -14.55 -17.27 13.95
N THR A 12 -13.50 -18.08 14.10
CA THR A 12 -12.79 -18.16 15.38
C THR A 12 -12.05 -16.84 15.67
N LYS A 13 -11.73 -16.58 16.94
CA LYS A 13 -10.97 -15.37 17.36
C LYS A 13 -9.64 -15.23 16.61
N LYS A 14 -8.95 -16.34 16.35
CA LYS A 14 -7.66 -16.35 15.64
C LYS A 14 -7.81 -16.03 14.16
N GLU A 15 -8.89 -16.51 13.54
CA GLU A 15 -9.21 -16.21 12.14
C GLU A 15 -9.66 -14.76 11.97
N LEU A 16 -10.48 -14.24 12.89
CA LEU A 16 -10.88 -12.82 12.89
C LEU A 16 -9.68 -11.89 12.95
N GLU A 17 -8.67 -12.21 13.77
CA GLU A 17 -7.48 -11.37 13.85
C GLU A 17 -6.62 -11.46 12.58
N ARG A 18 -6.54 -12.64 11.95
CA ARG A 18 -5.89 -12.79 10.64
C ARG A 18 -6.61 -11.99 9.55
N ILE A 19 -7.93 -12.09 9.49
CA ILE A 19 -8.77 -11.38 8.51
C ILE A 19 -8.65 -9.87 8.74
N ARG A 20 -8.70 -9.42 10.00
CA ARG A 20 -8.46 -8.01 10.33
C ARG A 20 -7.11 -7.54 9.81
N SER A 21 -6.03 -8.26 10.10
CA SER A 21 -4.68 -7.87 9.68
C SER A 21 -4.56 -7.80 8.16
N LEU A 22 -5.19 -8.71 7.43
CA LEU A 22 -5.20 -8.71 5.98
C LEU A 22 -6.00 -7.53 5.41
N MET A 23 -7.19 -7.28 5.95
CA MET A 23 -8.03 -6.15 5.52
C MET A 23 -7.39 -4.81 5.83
N GLU A 24 -6.67 -4.72 6.94
CA GLU A 24 -5.88 -3.55 7.32
C GLU A 24 -4.80 -3.26 6.28
N ASP A 25 -4.05 -4.27 5.83
CA ASP A 25 -3.06 -4.15 4.77
C ASP A 25 -3.70 -3.75 3.42
N LEU A 26 -4.79 -4.40 3.03
CA LEU A 26 -5.50 -4.08 1.79
C LEU A 26 -6.03 -2.63 1.78
N TYR A 27 -6.56 -2.17 2.92
CA TYR A 27 -7.07 -0.81 3.06
C TYR A 27 -5.95 0.24 3.03
N ILE A 28 -4.91 0.02 3.84
CA ILE A 28 -3.82 1.00 4.06
C ILE A 28 -2.84 1.02 2.88
N ASN A 29 -2.41 -0.16 2.40
CA ASN A 29 -1.31 -0.27 1.44
C ASN A 29 -1.75 -0.54 0.01
N LYS A 30 -2.95 -1.10 -0.19
CA LYS A 30 -3.49 -1.43 -1.53
C LYS A 30 -4.65 -0.53 -1.95
N SER A 31 -4.98 0.50 -1.16
CA SER A 31 -6.04 1.47 -1.46
C SER A 31 -7.43 0.89 -1.70
N TYR A 32 -7.73 -0.30 -1.15
CA TYR A 32 -9.08 -0.86 -1.20
C TYR A 32 -10.06 0.03 -0.43
N SER A 33 -11.26 0.20 -0.97
CA SER A 33 -12.37 0.83 -0.24
C SER A 33 -13.02 -0.15 0.74
N LEU A 34 -13.64 0.38 1.80
CA LEU A 34 -14.40 -0.45 2.74
C LEU A 34 -15.54 -1.20 2.04
N ALA A 35 -16.14 -0.60 1.00
CA ALA A 35 -17.20 -1.24 0.22
C ALA A 35 -16.68 -2.47 -0.55
N GLN A 36 -15.49 -2.37 -1.16
CA GLN A 36 -14.83 -3.52 -1.80
C GLN A 36 -14.51 -4.62 -0.80
N LEU A 37 -13.96 -4.26 0.38
CA LEU A 37 -13.66 -5.22 1.44
C LEU A 37 -14.91 -5.94 1.96
N ILE A 38 -16.04 -5.24 2.10
CA ILE A 38 -17.33 -5.83 2.50
C ILE A 38 -17.89 -6.72 1.39
N GLY A 39 -17.68 -6.36 0.13
CA GLY A 39 -18.17 -7.15 -1.02
C GLY A 39 -17.38 -8.44 -1.24
N GLU A 40 -16.07 -8.41 -1.02
CA GLU A 40 -15.18 -9.56 -1.22
C GLU A 40 -15.12 -10.50 -0.01
N TRP A 41 -15.41 -10.00 1.19
CA TRP A 41 -15.27 -10.76 2.43
C TRP A 41 -16.58 -10.79 3.22
N ASP A 42 -16.88 -11.93 3.83
CA ASP A 42 -18.06 -12.12 4.71
C ASP A 42 -17.86 -11.46 6.10
N VAL A 43 -17.58 -10.16 6.11
CA VAL A 43 -17.41 -9.33 7.30
C VAL A 43 -18.39 -8.17 7.24
N SER A 44 -19.12 -7.94 8.34
CA SER A 44 -20.11 -6.87 8.39
C SER A 44 -19.48 -5.48 8.38
N ALA A 45 -20.20 -4.51 7.80
CA ALA A 45 -19.80 -3.11 7.82
C ALA A 45 -19.52 -2.57 9.24
N GLN A 46 -20.28 -3.04 10.24
CA GLN A 46 -20.09 -2.67 11.64
C GLN A 46 -18.75 -3.18 12.20
N THR A 47 -18.39 -4.42 11.87
CA THR A 47 -17.10 -5.01 12.26
C THR A 47 -15.94 -4.22 11.65
N LEU A 48 -16.03 -3.94 10.35
CA LEU A 48 -14.99 -3.21 9.63
C LEU A 48 -14.84 -1.77 10.16
N ALA A 49 -15.94 -1.07 10.43
CA ALA A 49 -15.93 0.26 11.03
C ALA A 49 -15.31 0.27 12.43
N LYS A 50 -15.51 -0.79 13.22
CA LYS A 50 -14.86 -0.94 14.54
C LYS A 50 -13.35 -1.16 14.39
N TRP A 51 -12.93 -2.01 13.45
CA TRP A 51 -11.50 -2.25 13.20
C TRP A 51 -10.79 -1.01 12.66
N LYS A 52 -11.45 -0.24 11.80
CA LYS A 52 -10.93 1.01 11.23
C LYS A 52 -10.48 2.02 12.28
N LYS A 53 -11.14 2.04 13.44
CA LYS A 53 -10.80 2.94 14.57
C LYS A 53 -9.46 2.58 15.25
N GLY A 54 -8.87 1.42 14.95
CA GLY A 54 -7.69 0.93 15.63
C GLY A 54 -8.00 0.32 17.01
N LYS A 55 -7.02 -0.34 17.62
CA LYS A 55 -7.07 -0.71 19.04
C LYS A 55 -6.78 0.50 19.94
N PRO A 56 -7.13 0.43 21.24
CA PRO A 56 -6.66 1.43 22.20
C PRO A 56 -5.14 1.62 22.12
N GLY A 57 -4.69 2.84 21.85
CA GLY A 57 -3.27 3.18 21.67
C GLY A 57 -2.75 3.07 20.24
N GLU A 58 -3.55 2.58 19.28
CA GLU A 58 -3.20 2.58 17.85
C GLU A 58 -3.83 3.78 17.13
N LYS A 59 -3.11 4.32 16.14
CA LYS A 59 -3.70 5.25 15.17
C LYS A 59 -4.79 4.55 14.36
N THR A 60 -5.77 5.33 13.91
CA THR A 60 -6.82 4.83 13.02
C THR A 60 -6.23 4.33 11.70
N TRP A 61 -6.98 3.50 10.99
CA TRP A 61 -6.57 3.02 9.66
C TRP A 61 -6.47 4.18 8.68
N ASP A 62 -7.31 5.21 8.81
CA ASP A 62 -7.25 6.43 7.99
C ASP A 62 -5.96 7.22 8.22
N GLU A 63 -5.56 7.42 9.48
CA GLU A 63 -4.33 8.15 9.81
C GLU A 63 -3.08 7.38 9.36
N ARG A 64 -3.12 6.04 9.47
CA ARG A 64 -2.02 5.19 8.99
C ARG A 64 -1.98 5.12 7.48
N LYS A 65 -3.14 5.09 6.82
CA LYS A 65 -3.24 5.22 5.37
C LYS A 65 -2.71 6.58 4.92
N ALA A 66 -3.11 7.67 5.55
CA ALA A 66 -2.61 9.01 5.24
C ALA A 66 -1.09 9.13 5.44
N PHE A 67 -0.54 8.46 6.46
CA PHE A 67 0.90 8.40 6.66
C PHE A 67 1.63 7.58 5.58
N ASN A 68 1.04 6.49 5.10
CA ASN A 68 1.61 5.69 4.00
C ASN A 68 1.39 6.36 2.62
N ASP A 69 0.31 7.13 2.48
CA ASP A 69 0.00 7.99 1.33
C ASP A 69 0.81 9.30 1.35
N LEU A 70 1.72 9.51 2.32
CA LEU A 70 2.81 10.50 2.24
C LEU A 70 3.79 10.05 1.14
N THR A 71 3.30 10.11 -0.08
CA THR A 71 4.07 9.98 -1.30
C THR A 71 5.07 11.13 -1.37
N PRO A 72 6.21 10.95 -2.06
CA PRO A 72 7.17 12.03 -2.33
C PRO A 72 6.52 13.30 -2.91
N ILE A 73 5.38 13.14 -3.61
CA ILE A 73 4.55 14.22 -4.14
C ILE A 73 3.94 15.06 -3.01
N LYS A 74 3.29 14.42 -2.02
CA LYS A 74 2.70 15.11 -0.87
C LYS A 74 3.77 15.83 -0.03
N LEU A 75 4.93 15.19 0.12
CA LEU A 75 6.06 15.78 0.85
C LEU A 75 6.62 17.01 0.11
N ARG A 76 6.68 16.94 -1.23
CA ARG A 76 7.03 18.07 -2.09
C ARG A 76 6.04 19.23 -1.98
N GLU A 77 4.73 18.96 -1.90
CA GLU A 77 3.70 19.99 -1.69
C GLU A 77 3.93 20.75 -0.36
N VAL A 78 4.12 20.03 0.75
CA VAL A 78 4.39 20.62 2.07
C VAL A 78 5.66 21.47 2.07
N LEU A 79 6.70 21.04 1.36
CA LEU A 79 7.95 21.80 1.20
C LEU A 79 7.77 23.10 0.41
N LEU A 80 6.96 23.07 -0.65
CA LEU A 80 6.66 24.26 -1.46
C LEU A 80 5.84 25.28 -0.67
N GLU A 81 4.87 24.83 0.13
CA GLU A 81 4.11 25.68 1.04
C GLU A 81 5.02 26.36 2.08
N GLU A 82 5.96 25.61 2.66
CA GLU A 82 6.92 26.15 3.61
C GLU A 82 7.87 27.18 2.95
N ALA A 83 8.31 26.91 1.71
CA ALA A 83 9.14 27.86 0.96
C ALA A 83 8.40 29.18 0.68
N LEU A 84 7.11 29.11 0.34
CA LEU A 84 6.26 30.28 0.17
C LEU A 84 6.06 31.05 1.50
N ASN A 85 5.88 30.34 2.61
CA ASN A 85 5.78 30.93 3.94
C ASN A 85 7.05 31.73 4.31
N ILE A 86 8.23 31.17 4.03
CA ILE A 86 9.52 31.85 4.24
C ILE A 86 9.67 33.05 3.30
N ALA A 87 9.30 32.91 2.03
CA ALA A 87 9.34 34.01 1.05
C ALA A 87 8.41 35.19 1.45
N GLY A 88 7.33 34.90 2.18
CA GLY A 88 6.44 35.91 2.78
C GLY A 88 7.00 36.60 4.03
N GLY A 89 8.21 36.24 4.49
CA GLY A 89 8.86 36.82 5.66
C GLY A 89 8.46 36.19 7.00
N HIS A 90 7.79 35.04 6.98
CA HIS A 90 7.42 34.30 8.19
C HIS A 90 8.54 33.36 8.64
N GLU A 91 8.59 33.07 9.93
CA GLU A 91 9.59 32.14 10.47
C GLU A 91 9.39 30.71 9.93
N PRO A 92 10.49 29.98 9.66
CA PRO A 92 10.43 28.57 9.28
C PRO A 92 9.82 27.74 10.41
N LYS A 93 8.73 27.04 10.11
CA LYS A 93 8.09 26.03 10.95
C LYS A 93 8.79 24.69 10.83
N LEU A 94 9.42 24.41 9.68
CA LEU A 94 10.18 23.20 9.43
C LEU A 94 11.69 23.42 9.62
N LYS A 95 12.33 22.54 10.41
CA LYS A 95 13.80 22.51 10.53
C LYS A 95 14.41 21.88 9.27
N ALA A 96 14.87 22.72 8.33
CA ALA A 96 15.38 22.31 7.02
C ALA A 96 16.46 21.21 7.05
N ASP A 97 17.37 21.23 8.04
CA ASP A 97 18.42 20.22 8.21
C ASP A 97 17.86 18.83 8.57
N ALA A 98 16.92 18.78 9.54
CA ALA A 98 16.27 17.53 9.93
C ALA A 98 15.42 16.97 8.79
N LEU A 99 14.76 17.85 8.03
CA LEU A 99 13.93 17.47 6.90
C LEU A 99 14.77 16.94 5.73
N SER A 100 15.92 17.56 5.43
CA SER A 100 16.85 17.06 4.40
C SER A 100 17.38 15.66 4.73
N LYS A 101 17.62 15.36 6.01
CA LYS A 101 18.03 14.02 6.47
C LYS A 101 16.91 12.98 6.33
N VAL A 102 15.67 13.37 6.62
CA VAL A 102 14.49 12.51 6.41
C VAL A 102 14.26 12.27 4.92
N MET A 103 14.38 13.31 4.07
CA MET A 103 14.29 13.17 2.62
C MET A 103 15.39 12.28 2.06
N ALA A 104 16.65 12.42 2.49
CA ALA A 104 17.71 11.52 2.07
C ALA A 104 17.46 10.06 2.50
N ALA A 105 16.82 9.84 3.66
CA ALA A 105 16.41 8.51 4.09
C ALA A 105 15.25 7.96 3.25
N ILE A 106 14.28 8.81 2.88
CA ILE A 106 13.17 8.46 1.98
C ILE A 106 13.68 8.19 0.57
N ASP A 107 14.53 9.05 0.00
CA ASP A 107 15.15 8.83 -1.31
C ASP A 107 16.02 7.57 -1.34
N LYS A 108 16.60 7.17 -0.20
CA LYS A 108 17.30 5.88 -0.06
C LYS A 108 16.34 4.68 0.00
N LEU A 109 15.10 4.89 0.45
CA LEU A 109 14.03 3.90 0.46
C LEU A 109 13.26 3.84 -0.87
N ASP A 110 13.10 4.98 -1.56
CA ASP A 110 12.37 5.17 -2.81
C ASP A 110 13.27 5.06 -4.05
N GLY A 111 14.57 5.30 -3.92
CA GLY A 111 15.55 5.27 -5.01
C GLY A 111 15.71 3.90 -5.67
N THR A 112 15.16 2.85 -5.05
CA THR A 112 15.02 1.53 -5.67
C THR A 112 13.72 0.87 -5.25
N VAL A 113 12.81 0.65 -6.20
CA VAL A 113 11.79 -0.39 -6.02
C VAL A 113 12.54 -1.69 -5.77
N ASN A 114 12.33 -2.30 -4.59
CA ASN A 114 13.00 -3.52 -4.19
C ASN A 114 12.89 -4.58 -5.31
N PRO A 115 14.00 -5.19 -5.78
CA PRO A 115 13.95 -6.18 -6.87
C PRO A 115 13.00 -7.35 -6.61
N ARG A 116 12.71 -7.68 -5.34
CA ARG A 116 11.70 -8.68 -4.98
C ARG A 116 10.28 -8.23 -5.34
N VAL A 117 9.97 -6.95 -5.19
CA VAL A 117 8.65 -6.38 -5.55
C VAL A 117 8.48 -6.40 -7.06
N ILE A 118 9.51 -6.01 -7.82
CA ILE A 118 9.49 -6.09 -9.29
C ILE A 118 9.36 -7.54 -9.75
N SER A 119 10.15 -8.45 -9.17
CA SER A 119 10.08 -9.87 -9.49
C SER A 119 8.68 -10.43 -9.21
N SER A 120 8.10 -10.11 -8.06
CA SER A 120 6.74 -10.54 -7.71
C SER A 120 5.68 -9.97 -8.65
N ALA A 121 5.79 -8.71 -9.09
CA ALA A 121 4.88 -8.09 -10.03
C ALA A 121 4.98 -8.72 -11.43
N LEU A 122 6.20 -8.96 -11.92
CA LEU A 122 6.45 -9.64 -13.19
C LEU A 122 5.94 -11.08 -13.17
N MET A 123 6.16 -11.82 -12.08
CA MET A 123 5.62 -13.17 -11.93
C MET A 123 4.09 -13.17 -11.90
N SER A 124 3.47 -12.24 -11.16
CA SER A 124 2.01 -12.13 -11.12
C SER A 124 1.42 -11.81 -12.50
N PHE A 125 2.05 -10.90 -13.24
CA PHE A 125 1.69 -10.61 -14.63
C PHE A 125 1.87 -11.83 -15.53
N ASN A 126 3.00 -12.53 -15.41
CA ASN A 126 3.29 -13.70 -16.24
C ASN A 126 2.31 -14.86 -15.95
N ASN A 127 1.94 -15.06 -14.68
CA ASN A 127 0.96 -16.08 -14.28
C ASN A 127 -0.43 -15.77 -14.86
N TRP A 128 -0.87 -14.52 -14.82
CA TRP A 128 -2.09 -14.10 -15.52
C TRP A 128 -1.99 -14.31 -17.04
N LEU A 129 -0.82 -14.05 -17.63
CA LEU A 129 -0.60 -14.25 -19.06
C LEU A 129 -0.61 -15.74 -19.45
N VAL A 130 -0.19 -16.65 -18.57
CA VAL A 130 -0.30 -18.10 -18.81
C VAL A 130 -1.76 -18.52 -19.06
N ASP A 131 -2.72 -17.91 -18.36
CA ASP A 131 -4.14 -18.23 -18.51
C ASP A 131 -4.74 -17.71 -19.84
N ILE A 132 -4.08 -16.74 -20.49
CA ILE A 132 -4.55 -16.09 -21.73
C ILE A 132 -3.80 -16.63 -22.96
N ASP A 133 -2.47 -16.65 -22.89
CA ASP A 133 -1.57 -17.02 -23.97
C ASP A 133 -0.28 -17.65 -23.38
N PRO A 134 -0.28 -18.99 -23.18
CA PRO A 134 0.86 -19.71 -22.63
C PRO A 134 2.15 -19.57 -23.46
N ALA A 135 2.03 -19.41 -24.78
CA ALA A 135 3.18 -19.27 -25.67
C ALA A 135 3.89 -17.95 -25.42
N LYS A 136 3.15 -16.84 -25.34
CA LYS A 136 3.71 -15.52 -25.00
C LYS A 136 4.24 -15.46 -23.57
N ALA A 137 3.61 -16.13 -22.61
CA ALA A 137 4.12 -16.20 -21.24
C ALA A 137 5.52 -16.84 -21.19
N ASN A 138 5.74 -17.91 -21.96
CA ASN A 138 7.05 -18.53 -22.07
C ASN A 138 8.08 -17.62 -22.73
N GLU A 139 7.71 -16.91 -23.81
CA GLU A 139 8.59 -15.94 -24.46
C GLU A 139 8.99 -14.79 -23.51
N PHE A 140 8.03 -14.23 -22.77
CA PHE A 140 8.26 -13.11 -21.85
C PHE A 140 9.05 -13.48 -20.60
N THR A 141 9.02 -14.74 -20.17
CA THR A 141 9.82 -15.22 -19.03
C THR A 141 11.31 -14.94 -19.21
N LYS A 142 11.83 -14.99 -20.45
CA LYS A 142 13.22 -14.64 -20.76
C LYS A 142 13.48 -13.15 -20.55
N PHE A 143 12.63 -12.29 -21.10
CA PHE A 143 12.79 -10.83 -21.03
C PHE A 143 12.62 -10.29 -19.61
N GLN A 144 11.72 -10.89 -18.82
CA GLN A 144 11.54 -10.55 -17.40
C GLN A 144 12.81 -10.81 -16.59
N ARG A 145 13.48 -11.94 -16.81
CA ARG A 145 14.78 -12.24 -16.18
C ARG A 145 15.86 -11.24 -16.59
N MET A 146 15.96 -10.93 -17.89
CA MET A 146 16.92 -9.95 -18.40
C MET A 146 16.68 -8.56 -17.81
N TYR A 147 15.43 -8.13 -17.73
CA TYR A 147 15.05 -6.85 -17.15
C TYR A 147 15.37 -6.78 -15.65
N LEU A 148 15.06 -7.84 -14.88
CA LEU A 148 15.41 -7.90 -13.46
C LEU A 148 16.92 -7.79 -13.23
N GLN A 149 17.72 -8.47 -14.05
CA GLN A 149 19.17 -8.41 -13.96
C GLN A 149 19.70 -7.01 -14.30
N HIS A 150 19.19 -6.38 -15.36
CA HIS A 150 19.52 -5.00 -15.73
C HIS A 150 19.14 -4.01 -14.62
N TYR A 151 17.95 -4.16 -14.05
CA TYR A 151 17.44 -3.29 -12.99
C TYR A 151 18.31 -3.39 -11.72
N ILE A 152 18.63 -4.62 -11.28
CA ILE A 152 19.54 -4.85 -10.15
C ILE A 152 20.90 -4.21 -10.41
N SER A 153 21.46 -4.37 -11.60
CA SER A 153 22.78 -3.82 -11.94
C SER A 153 22.83 -2.29 -12.07
N THR A 154 21.69 -1.64 -12.34
CA THR A 154 21.65 -0.21 -12.67
C THR A 154 21.21 0.64 -11.49
N PHE A 155 20.32 0.10 -10.66
CA PHE A 155 19.68 0.87 -9.59
C PHE A 155 20.10 0.40 -8.20
N GLN A 156 20.65 -0.81 -8.04
CA GLN A 156 21.06 -1.38 -6.74
C GLN A 156 22.59 -1.39 -6.55
#